data_AF-A0A940CDD9-F1
#
_entry.id   AF-A0A940CDD9-F1
#
_cell.length_a   1.000
_cell.length_b   1.000
_cell.length_c   1.000
_cell.angle_alpha   90.00
_cell.angle_beta   90.00
_cell.angle_gamma   90.00
#
_symmetry.space_group_name_H-M   'P 1'
#
loop_
_entity.id
_entity.type
_entity.pdbx_description
1 polymer ?
#
loop_
_entity_poly.entity_id
_entity_poly.type
_entity_poly.pdbx_seq_one_letter_code
_entity_poly.pdbx_strand_id
1 'polypeptide(L)'
;VRFRSPEKLAEFCRMVQRAAPVDSDAVPVADDMPGYEAQVIMAAGNFVQGASIELSADGPMIPPYTAFMQGGLTYVNVKLAALLAAEALNKLD
;
A
#
# COMPACT_ATOMS: atom_id res chain seq x y z
N VAL A 1 2.52 9.73 0.91
CA VAL A 1 3.99 9.79 0.70
C VAL A 1 4.27 9.96 -0.80
N ARG A 2 5.20 10.83 -1.23
CA ARG A 2 5.52 11.03 -2.67
C ARG A 2 6.82 10.29 -3.01
N PHE A 3 6.75 9.26 -3.86
CA PHE A 3 7.92 8.42 -4.14
C PHE A 3 8.72 8.83 -5.37
N ARG A 4 8.11 9.51 -6.35
CA ARG A 4 8.74 9.89 -7.64
C ARG A 4 9.27 8.70 -8.46
N SER A 5 8.98 7.46 -8.06
CA SER A 5 9.27 6.22 -8.78
C SER A 5 8.06 5.30 -8.69
N PRO A 6 7.59 4.72 -9.82
CA PRO A 6 6.50 3.76 -9.81
C PRO A 6 6.87 2.47 -9.07
N GLU A 7 8.14 2.05 -9.14
CA GLU A 7 8.65 0.86 -8.45
C GLU A 7 8.56 1.03 -6.93
N LYS A 8 8.95 2.19 -6.42
CA LYS A 8 8.87 2.51 -4.98
C LYS A 8 7.43 2.60 -4.48
N LEU A 9 6.51 3.16 -5.27
CA LEU A 9 5.08 3.16 -4.93
C LEU A 9 4.55 1.72 -4.86
N ALA A 10 4.85 0.90 -5.86
CA ALA A 10 4.40 -0.49 -5.89
C ALA A 10 4.96 -1.31 -4.72
N GLU A 11 6.25 -1.17 -4.43
CA GLU A 11 6.89 -1.88 -3.32
C GLU A 11 6.32 -1.46 -1.97
N PHE A 12 6.05 -0.16 -1.79
CA PHE A 12 5.42 0.34 -0.58
C PHE A 12 4.06 -0.31 -0.33
N CYS A 13 3.17 -0.34 -1.34
CA CYS A 13 1.87 -0.99 -1.22
C CYS A 13 2.00 -2.50 -0.96
N ARG A 14 2.92 -3.20 -1.64
CA ARG A 14 3.18 -4.63 -1.38
C ARG A 14 3.60 -4.91 0.06
N MET A 15 4.45 -4.06 0.63
CA MET A 15 4.87 -4.22 2.03
C MET A 15 3.75 -3.90 3.02
N VAL A 16 2.87 -2.94 2.72
CA VAL A 16 1.66 -2.71 3.52
C VAL A 16 0.74 -3.93 3.47
N GLN A 17 0.52 -4.54 2.31
CA GLN A 17 -0.26 -5.78 2.18
C GLN A 17 0.39 -6.93 2.95
N ARG A 18 1.72 -7.07 2.86
CA ARG A 18 2.46 -8.12 3.57
C ARG A 18 2.37 -8.00 5.10
N ALA A 19 2.17 -6.79 5.61
CA ALA A 19 1.99 -6.51 7.03
C ALA A 19 0.52 -6.65 7.50
N ALA A 20 -0.40 -6.93 6.57
CA ALA A 20 -1.82 -7.02 6.86
C ALA A 20 -2.18 -8.35 7.56
N PRO A 21 -3.26 -8.39 8.37
CA PRO A 21 -3.70 -9.61 9.03
C PRO A 21 -4.42 -10.61 8.09
N VAL A 22 -5.01 -10.11 6.99
CA VAL A 22 -5.75 -10.92 5.99
C VAL A 22 -5.06 -10.79 4.64
N ASP A 23 -5.03 -11.86 3.85
CA ASP A 23 -4.44 -11.93 2.50
C ASP A 23 -3.00 -11.38 2.41
N SER A 24 -2.19 -11.60 3.44
CA SER A 24 -0.80 -11.09 3.50
C SER A 24 0.15 -11.74 2.49
N ASP A 25 -0.27 -12.84 1.88
CA ASP A 25 0.39 -13.54 0.79
C ASP A 25 -0.02 -13.03 -0.60
N ALA A 26 -1.15 -12.31 -0.70
CA ALA A 26 -1.54 -11.65 -1.94
C ALA A 26 -0.55 -10.53 -2.29
N VAL A 27 -0.25 -10.40 -3.58
CA VAL A 27 0.70 -9.40 -4.10
C VAL A 27 -0.07 -8.34 -4.89
N PRO A 28 -0.19 -7.10 -4.38
CA PRO A 28 -0.79 -6.00 -5.11
C PRO A 28 -0.09 -5.74 -6.44
N VAL A 29 -0.90 -5.50 -7.47
CA VAL A 29 -0.47 -5.11 -8.81
C VAL A 29 -1.26 -3.91 -9.32
N ALA A 30 -0.66 -3.22 -10.29
CA ALA A 30 -1.29 -2.22 -11.16
C ALA A 30 -2.61 -2.72 -11.77
N ASP A 31 -3.78 -2.16 -11.46
CA ASP A 31 -5.00 -2.54 -12.20
C ASP A 31 -5.98 -1.37 -12.41
N ASP A 32 -6.89 -1.54 -13.36
CA ASP A 32 -7.94 -0.58 -13.70
C ASP A 32 -8.99 -0.54 -12.59
N MET A 33 -9.16 0.62 -11.95
CA MET A 33 -10.14 0.83 -10.91
C MET A 33 -11.29 1.70 -11.42
N PRO A 34 -12.57 1.29 -11.30
CA PRO A 34 -13.70 2.10 -11.73
C PRO A 34 -13.65 3.52 -11.13
N GLY A 35 -13.75 4.54 -11.99
CA GLY A 35 -13.70 5.95 -11.60
C GLY A 35 -12.30 6.57 -11.61
N TYR A 36 -11.24 5.79 -11.83
CA TYR A 36 -9.88 6.29 -12.02
C TYR A 36 -9.46 6.21 -13.49
N GLU A 37 -8.83 7.27 -14.00
CA GLU A 37 -8.30 7.31 -15.37
C GLU A 37 -6.97 6.56 -15.51
N ALA A 38 -6.24 6.41 -14.39
CA ALA A 38 -4.99 5.68 -14.33
C ALA A 38 -5.17 4.42 -13.50
N GLN A 39 -4.36 3.41 -13.81
CA GLN A 39 -4.28 2.21 -12.97
C GLN A 39 -3.91 2.57 -11.53
N VAL A 40 -4.52 1.89 -10.58
CA VAL A 40 -4.32 2.09 -9.15
C VAL A 40 -3.74 0.81 -8.57
N ILE A 41 -2.70 0.95 -7.76
CA ILE A 41 -2.23 -0.16 -6.90
C ILE A 41 -2.84 0.02 -5.51
N MET A 42 -3.27 -1.09 -4.89
CA MET A 42 -3.95 -1.06 -3.60
C MET A 42 -3.54 -2.24 -2.73
N ALA A 43 -3.25 -1.94 -1.47
CA ALA A 43 -3.12 -2.88 -0.37
C ALA A 43 -4.35 -2.76 0.54
N ALA A 44 -5.11 -3.85 0.64
CA ALA A 44 -6.41 -3.92 1.30
C ALA A 44 -6.63 -5.27 2.01
N GLY A 45 -5.63 -5.73 2.76
CA GLY A 45 -5.70 -6.94 3.61
C GLY A 45 -6.55 -6.77 4.87
N ASN A 46 -7.78 -6.32 4.69
CA ASN A 46 -8.71 -5.93 5.75
C ASN A 46 -9.61 -7.12 6.16
N PHE A 47 -10.09 -7.13 7.40
CA PHE A 47 -11.13 -8.08 7.82
C PHE A 47 -12.47 -7.80 7.14
N VAL A 48 -12.81 -6.52 6.96
CA VAL A 48 -13.97 -6.09 6.20
C VAL A 48 -13.54 -5.52 4.86
N GLN A 49 -14.09 -6.04 3.76
CA GLN A 49 -13.72 -5.65 2.40
C GLN A 49 -13.87 -4.13 2.20
N GLY A 50 -12.77 -3.46 1.85
CA GLY A 50 -12.73 -2.02 1.57
C GLY A 50 -12.79 -1.11 2.80
N ALA A 51 -12.66 -1.65 4.02
CA ALA A 51 -12.69 -0.85 5.23
C ALA A 51 -11.40 -0.03 5.41
N SER A 52 -11.45 1.26 5.06
CA SER A 52 -10.30 2.17 5.19
C SER A 52 -10.03 2.67 6.62
N ILE A 53 -10.78 2.19 7.61
CA ILE A 53 -10.44 2.37 9.04
C ILE A 53 -9.42 1.32 9.50
N GLU A 54 -9.38 0.18 8.81
CA GLU A 54 -8.30 -0.79 8.91
C GLU A 54 -7.11 -0.32 8.07
N LEU A 55 -5.92 -0.85 8.35
CA LEU A 55 -4.72 -0.38 7.67
C LEU A 55 -4.79 -0.71 6.17
N SER A 56 -4.61 0.30 5.33
CA SER A 56 -4.55 0.17 3.87
C SER A 56 -3.59 1.18 3.26
N ALA A 57 -3.15 0.91 2.03
CA ALA A 57 -2.40 1.88 1.24
C ALA A 57 -2.65 1.73 -0.25
N ASP A 58 -2.86 2.85 -0.94
CA ASP A 58 -3.19 2.88 -2.35
C ASP A 58 -2.63 4.12 -3.05
N GLY A 59 -2.57 4.09 -4.37
CA GLY A 59 -2.16 5.26 -5.15
C GLY A 59 -2.26 5.05 -6.65
N PRO A 60 -2.56 6.11 -7.43
CA PRO A 60 -2.57 6.02 -8.88
C PRO A 60 -1.14 5.92 -9.41
N MET A 61 -0.94 5.07 -10.43
CA MET A 61 0.34 4.81 -11.09
C MET A 61 0.72 5.94 -12.07
N ILE A 62 0.71 7.18 -11.58
CA ILE A 62 1.07 8.38 -12.33
C ILE A 62 2.02 9.27 -11.50
N PRO A 63 2.92 10.03 -12.14
CA PRO A 63 3.77 10.99 -11.43
C PRO A 63 2.95 11.96 -10.56
N PRO A 64 3.39 12.26 -9.31
CA PRO A 64 4.67 11.91 -8.71
C PRO A 64 4.66 10.60 -7.90
N TYR A 65 3.80 9.63 -8.26
CA TYR A 65 3.65 8.31 -7.63
C TYR A 65 3.40 8.44 -6.13
N THR A 66 2.24 9.04 -5.81
CA THR A 66 1.86 9.35 -4.43
C THR A 66 1.08 8.18 -3.85
N ALA A 67 1.58 7.61 -2.76
CA ALA A 67 0.82 6.68 -1.92
C ALA A 67 -0.01 7.46 -0.88
N PHE A 68 -1.24 7.02 -0.69
CA PHE A 68 -2.08 7.33 0.45
C PHE A 68 -2.03 6.11 1.37
N MET A 69 -1.66 6.31 2.62
CA MET A 69 -1.66 5.27 3.64
C MET A 69 -2.54 5.78 4.77
N GLN A 70 -3.54 4.98 5.14
CA GLN A 70 -4.58 5.38 6.08
C GLN A 70 -5.04 4.19 6.93
N GLY A 71 -5.82 4.51 7.95
CA GLY A 71 -6.39 3.52 8.84
C GLY A 71 -5.35 2.82 9.71
N GLY A 72 -5.83 1.81 10.42
CA GLY A 72 -5.07 1.04 11.40
C GLY A 72 -5.83 0.93 12.72
N LEU A 73 -6.34 -0.26 13.01
CA LEU A 73 -7.06 -0.54 14.25
C LEU A 73 -6.17 -0.42 15.49
N THR A 74 -4.88 -0.68 15.33
CA THR A 74 -3.89 -0.56 16.40
C THR A 74 -2.65 0.15 15.89
N TYR A 75 -2.08 1.01 16.73
CA TYR A 75 -0.82 1.70 16.46
C TYR A 75 0.32 0.73 16.12
N VAL A 76 0.35 -0.44 16.77
CA VAL A 76 1.41 -1.44 16.58
C VAL A 76 1.40 -2.00 15.16
N ASN A 77 0.23 -2.30 14.59
CA ASN A 77 0.13 -2.79 13.21
C ASN A 77 0.59 -1.72 12.20
N VAL A 78 0.17 -0.46 12.38
CA VAL A 78 0.62 0.66 11.53
C VAL A 78 2.13 0.82 11.58
N LYS A 79 2.71 0.80 12.79
CA LYS A 79 4.16 0.94 12.99
C LYS A 79 4.93 -0.21 12.34
N LEU A 80 4.47 -1.44 12.49
CA LEU A 80 5.08 -2.62 11.87
C LEU A 80 5.11 -2.47 10.34
N ALA A 81 3.96 -2.14 9.73
CA ALA A 81 3.87 -1.97 8.28
C ALA A 81 4.79 -0.86 7.77
N ALA A 82 4.85 0.29 8.47
CA ALA A 82 5.74 1.38 8.12
C ALA A 82 7.23 0.98 8.19
N LEU A 83 7.63 0.20 9.19
CA LEU A 83 9.01 -0.30 9.32
C LEU A 83 9.37 -1.29 8.20
N LEU A 84 8.48 -2.24 7.89
CA LEU A 84 8.69 -3.19 6.80
C LEU A 84 8.80 -2.49 5.44
N ALA A 85 7.91 -1.52 5.18
CA ALA A 85 7.96 -0.73 3.96
C ALA A 85 9.24 0.10 3.86
N ALA A 86 9.67 0.75 4.95
CA ALA A 86 10.90 1.52 4.97
C ALA A 86 12.14 0.63 4.74
N GLU A 87 12.19 -0.56 5.35
CA GLU A 87 13.29 -1.52 5.15
C GLU A 87 13.37 -2.00 3.70
N ALA A 88 12.24 -2.36 3.09
CA ALA A 88 12.20 -2.79 1.69
C ALA A 88 12.64 -1.68 0.73
N LEU A 89 12.17 -0.45 0.96
CA LEU A 89 12.52 0.71 0.13
C LEU A 89 14.01 1.04 0.20
N ASN A 90 14.64 0.92 1.37
CA ASN A 90 16.08 1.13 1.53
C ASN A 90 16.93 0.10 0.76
N LYS A 91 16.36 -1.05 0.39
CA LYS A 91 17.05 -2.08 -0.43
C LYS A 91 16.94 -1.81 -1.93
N LEU A 92 16.11 -0.84 -2.35
CA LEU A 92 15.94 -0.42 -3.74
C LEU A 92 16.79 0.81 -4.12
N ASP A 93 17.46 1.42 -3.14
CA ASP A 93 18.43 2.50 -3.32
C ASP A 93 19.85 1.95 -3.55
#